data_AF-A0A097B036-F1
#
_entry.id   AF-A0A097B036-F1
#
_cell.length_a   1.000
_cell.length_b   1.000
_cell.length_c   1.000
_cell.angle_alpha   90.00
_cell.angle_beta   90.00
_cell.angle_gamma   90.00
#
_symmetry.space_group_name_H-M   'P 1'
#
loop_
_entity.id
_entity.type
_entity.pdbx_description
1 polymer ?
#
loop_
_entity_poly.entity_id
_entity_poly.type
_entity_poly.pdbx_seq_one_letter_code
_entity_poly.pdbx_strand_id
1 'polypeptide(L)'
;MRTGLPTLLLALSPCFITANVAAQDTRDPIVEIDQQLFDRHGELKAATQARDEQKATYEQQQQSVSELTKLAKSLDEALTEAKTRLESDYSRMIEDPNIDLAATQKAYQDAWSKVKQNQKERLSEEQQLQELKHQLDLANNEVESIEQGIDALDQNKLRARAERLQEELQQAHSLSVSFTNRCQADMTIAQCDRQTRDLALQKAVKQFQSELVAGTSEPQVVKLHANKVPFNIHVLRSKAKESGFYDGVRYRSLMDVEMQARPTQSAACTLLGIDKKYCFEPEALSDKDQFVSNKEVAWVTLNIRSNLYDDNVEINGVNYGSTPVEVMLPVGPHMITVQKEGYRSFHRELTVRRDQNLRAVLVEKENPLREGDKFADSLGSGYQGPELSTILSGQYILGEHGSKQLQLKHPFGFGTTPITVGQFKTFVDATNYQTDAELKNTCTAIVKGEVTPISKGYWRNPGFKQAANSPVVCVSRNDAQAYVNWLSTKTKHTYRLPSEDEWEIAARAGAETNYWWGDSFIPNQANTGWGGTPWSNKSTSPVNAFKPNRLGIYDTVGNIWQWTSDSRGLLKGGAWNFSPDMAAAHQQLSLSSSSAANYVGFRVVRDIN
;
A
#
# COMPACT_ATOMS: atom_id res chain seq x y z
N MET A 1 9.05 -104.10 8.72
CA MET A 1 10.08 -104.85 9.45
C MET A 1 10.83 -103.87 10.35
N ARG A 2 11.03 -104.28 11.61
CA ARG A 2 11.92 -103.71 12.64
C ARG A 2 13.31 -103.41 12.02
N THR A 3 14.23 -102.53 12.45
CA THR A 3 14.52 -101.68 13.63
C THR A 3 15.93 -101.15 13.35
N GLY A 4 16.28 -99.92 13.74
CA GLY A 4 17.67 -99.44 13.62
C GLY A 4 17.88 -97.96 13.94
N LEU A 5 17.70 -97.59 15.21
CA LEU A 5 18.32 -96.43 15.88
C LEU A 5 19.73 -96.86 16.38
N PRO A 6 20.68 -96.01 16.86
CA PRO A 6 20.58 -94.59 17.27
C PRO A 6 21.84 -93.66 17.08
N THR A 7 21.64 -92.38 17.44
CA THR A 7 22.48 -91.45 18.26
C THR A 7 23.75 -90.72 17.77
N LEU A 8 23.66 -89.39 17.99
CA LEU A 8 24.63 -88.40 18.50
C LEU A 8 25.83 -87.94 17.65
N LEU A 9 25.85 -86.62 17.34
CA LEU A 9 26.93 -85.73 17.81
C LEU A 9 26.54 -84.24 17.66
N LEU A 10 26.60 -83.54 18.79
CA LEU A 10 26.64 -82.08 18.91
C LEU A 10 27.96 -81.56 18.34
N ALA A 11 27.91 -80.54 17.48
CA ALA A 11 29.04 -79.63 17.27
C ALA A 11 28.51 -78.24 16.86
N LEU A 12 28.84 -77.26 17.71
CA LEU A 12 28.68 -75.83 17.49
C LEU A 12 29.70 -75.30 16.46
N SER A 13 29.40 -74.12 15.91
CA SER A 13 30.30 -73.13 15.26
C SER A 13 30.26 -73.09 13.72
N PRO A 14 30.63 -71.97 13.07
CA PRO A 14 29.95 -70.66 13.07
C PRO A 14 29.65 -70.17 11.63
N CYS A 15 28.55 -69.43 11.44
CA CYS A 15 28.30 -68.72 10.18
C CYS A 15 29.24 -67.50 10.07
N PHE A 16 30.21 -67.57 9.17
CA PHE A 16 30.92 -66.41 8.66
C PHE A 16 29.95 -65.55 7.85
N ILE A 17 29.44 -64.47 8.45
CA ILE A 17 28.85 -63.36 7.69
C ILE A 17 30.01 -62.40 7.40
N THR A 18 30.53 -62.45 6.17
CA THR A 18 31.38 -61.38 5.66
C THR A 18 30.50 -60.15 5.47
N ALA A 19 30.63 -59.17 6.37
CA ALA A 19 30.09 -57.84 6.17
C ALA A 19 30.86 -57.19 5.02
N ASN A 20 30.21 -57.07 3.86
CA ASN A 20 30.64 -56.08 2.88
C ASN A 20 30.39 -54.70 3.50
N VAL A 21 31.48 -54.05 3.86
CA VAL A 21 31.53 -52.63 4.16
C VAL A 21 31.19 -51.90 2.86
N ALA A 22 29.91 -51.62 2.65
CA ALA A 22 29.48 -50.71 1.62
C ALA A 22 29.89 -49.30 2.06
N ALA A 23 30.87 -48.73 1.38
CA ALA A 23 31.15 -47.31 1.44
C ALA A 23 29.84 -46.55 1.13
N GLN A 24 29.41 -45.68 2.06
CA GLN A 24 28.31 -44.74 1.83
C GLN A 24 28.76 -43.73 0.78
N ASP A 25 28.48 -44.05 -0.47
CA ASP A 25 28.49 -43.11 -1.57
C ASP A 25 27.24 -42.23 -1.39
N THR A 26 27.40 -41.01 -0.86
CA THR A 26 26.31 -40.04 -0.67
C THR A 26 25.83 -39.57 -2.03
N ARG A 27 24.94 -40.32 -2.67
CA ARG A 27 24.32 -39.96 -3.94
C ARG A 27 23.08 -39.10 -3.68
N ASP A 28 22.99 -37.96 -4.37
CA ASP A 28 21.83 -37.06 -4.30
C ASP A 28 20.57 -37.80 -4.76
N PRO A 29 19.52 -37.95 -3.91
CA PRO A 29 18.30 -38.67 -4.25
C PRO A 29 17.62 -38.15 -5.53
N ILE A 30 17.81 -36.88 -5.87
CA ILE A 30 17.23 -36.28 -7.08
C ILE A 30 17.90 -36.81 -8.34
N VAL A 31 19.21 -37.07 -8.30
CA VAL A 31 19.97 -37.63 -9.44
C VAL A 31 19.52 -39.06 -9.74
N GLU A 32 19.20 -39.83 -8.70
CA GLU A 32 18.65 -41.17 -8.86
C GLU A 32 17.26 -41.15 -9.50
N ILE A 33 16.37 -40.24 -9.04
CA ILE A 33 15.05 -40.08 -9.63
C ILE A 33 15.14 -39.61 -11.09
N ASP A 34 16.08 -38.72 -11.42
CA ASP A 34 16.31 -38.26 -12.80
C ASP A 34 16.73 -39.40 -13.73
N GLN A 35 17.57 -40.32 -13.24
CA GLN A 35 17.93 -41.52 -14.01
C GLN A 35 16.72 -42.44 -14.21
N GLN A 36 15.94 -42.68 -13.16
CA GLN A 36 14.72 -43.51 -13.26
C GLN A 36 13.69 -42.90 -14.22
N LEU A 37 13.52 -41.57 -14.19
CA LEU A 37 12.67 -40.85 -15.14
C LEU A 37 13.18 -41.04 -16.57
N PHE A 38 14.48 -40.89 -16.81
CA PHE A 38 15.06 -41.10 -18.14
C PHE A 38 14.77 -42.49 -18.69
N ASP A 39 14.98 -43.52 -17.87
CA ASP A 39 14.74 -44.92 -18.25
C ASP A 39 13.25 -45.18 -18.53
N ARG A 40 12.34 -44.68 -17.67
CA ARG A 40 10.89 -44.80 -17.85
C ARG A 40 10.36 -44.08 -19.10
N HIS A 41 10.91 -42.92 -19.45
CA HIS A 41 10.56 -42.24 -20.70
C HIS A 41 11.00 -43.06 -21.93
N GLY A 42 12.13 -43.77 -21.83
CA GLY A 42 12.56 -44.76 -22.82
C GLY A 42 11.57 -45.91 -22.99
N GLU A 43 11.12 -46.49 -21.86
CA GLU A 43 10.09 -47.54 -21.84
C GLU A 43 8.75 -47.06 -22.42
N LEU A 44 8.29 -45.86 -22.02
CA LEU A 44 7.05 -45.28 -22.54
C LEU A 44 7.09 -45.15 -24.05
N LYS A 45 8.21 -44.67 -24.61
CA LYS A 45 8.37 -44.55 -26.06
C LYS A 45 8.27 -45.91 -26.76
N ALA A 46 8.93 -46.94 -26.21
CA ALA A 46 8.89 -48.29 -26.76
C ALA A 46 7.47 -48.90 -26.68
N ALA A 47 6.80 -48.79 -25.53
CA ALA A 47 5.45 -49.30 -25.31
C ALA A 47 4.42 -48.59 -26.20
N THR A 48 4.55 -47.27 -26.36
CA THR A 48 3.70 -46.45 -27.25
C THR A 48 3.84 -46.92 -28.70
N GLN A 49 5.07 -47.16 -29.16
CA GLN A 49 5.31 -47.67 -30.51
C GLN A 49 4.69 -49.06 -30.71
N ALA A 50 4.87 -49.98 -29.76
CA ALA A 50 4.28 -51.31 -29.82
C ALA A 50 2.74 -51.28 -29.83
N ARG A 51 2.12 -50.43 -29.01
CA ARG A 51 0.67 -50.19 -29.02
C ARG A 51 0.19 -49.66 -30.37
N ASP A 52 0.91 -48.72 -30.97
CA ASP A 52 0.53 -48.12 -32.26
C ASP A 52 0.62 -49.15 -33.41
N GLU A 53 1.62 -50.03 -33.40
CA GLU A 53 1.72 -51.16 -34.32
C GLU A 53 0.56 -52.16 -34.13
N GLN A 54 0.21 -52.47 -32.88
CA GLN A 54 -0.93 -53.35 -32.56
C GLN A 54 -2.27 -52.72 -32.98
N LYS A 55 -2.43 -51.41 -32.79
CA LYS A 55 -3.60 -50.66 -33.20
C LYS A 55 -3.77 -50.66 -34.72
N ALA A 56 -2.69 -50.45 -35.47
CA ALA A 56 -2.73 -50.52 -36.94
C ALA A 56 -3.17 -51.91 -37.42
N THR A 57 -2.68 -52.98 -36.77
CA THR A 57 -3.08 -54.36 -37.07
C THR A 57 -4.57 -54.60 -36.77
N TYR A 58 -5.06 -54.11 -35.63
CA TYR A 58 -6.47 -54.17 -35.26
C TYR A 58 -7.37 -53.43 -36.26
N GLU A 59 -6.99 -52.21 -36.67
CA GLU A 59 -7.74 -51.40 -37.64
C GLU A 59 -7.80 -52.07 -39.02
N GLN A 60 -6.70 -52.67 -39.46
CA GLN A 60 -6.67 -53.46 -40.70
C GLN A 60 -7.61 -54.68 -40.63
N GLN A 61 -7.59 -55.41 -39.52
CA GLN A 61 -8.48 -56.55 -39.30
C GLN A 61 -9.95 -56.12 -39.27
N GLN A 62 -10.24 -55.00 -38.61
CA GLN A 62 -11.58 -54.42 -38.54
C GLN A 62 -12.11 -54.06 -39.93
N GLN A 63 -11.24 -53.55 -40.81
CA GLN A 63 -11.58 -53.27 -42.20
C GLN A 63 -11.91 -54.56 -42.97
N SER A 64 -11.16 -55.65 -42.78
CA SER A 64 -11.45 -56.96 -43.41
C SER A 64 -12.84 -57.48 -43.03
N VAL A 65 -13.19 -57.45 -41.73
CA VAL A 65 -14.52 -57.83 -41.24
C VAL A 65 -15.62 -56.95 -41.84
N SER A 66 -15.37 -55.65 -41.98
CA SER A 66 -16.30 -54.71 -42.62
C SER A 66 -16.57 -55.05 -44.08
N GLU A 67 -15.53 -55.39 -44.86
CA GLU A 67 -15.68 -55.82 -46.25
C GLU A 67 -16.43 -57.14 -46.38
N LEU A 68 -16.14 -58.14 -45.53
CA LEU A 68 -16.91 -59.39 -45.50
C LEU A 68 -18.37 -59.19 -45.11
N THR A 69 -18.66 -58.21 -44.24
CA THR A 69 -20.02 -57.83 -43.86
C THR A 69 -20.78 -57.20 -45.02
N LYS A 70 -20.11 -56.35 -45.83
CA LYS A 70 -20.69 -55.82 -47.07
C LYS A 70 -20.94 -56.92 -48.10
N LEU A 71 -19.98 -57.83 -48.27
CA LEU A 71 -20.12 -58.98 -49.16
C LEU A 71 -21.29 -59.87 -48.76
N ALA A 72 -21.47 -60.13 -47.45
CA ALA A 72 -22.60 -60.89 -46.92
C ALA A 72 -23.94 -60.35 -47.42
N LYS A 73 -24.14 -59.03 -47.35
CA LYS A 73 -25.36 -58.38 -47.83
C LYS A 73 -25.61 -58.66 -49.32
N SER A 74 -24.59 -58.55 -50.16
CA SER A 74 -24.72 -58.83 -51.60
C SER A 74 -24.99 -60.31 -51.90
N LEU A 75 -24.43 -61.22 -51.10
CA LEU A 75 -24.65 -62.67 -51.24
C LEU A 75 -26.07 -63.05 -50.79
N ASP A 76 -26.60 -62.43 -49.74
CA ASP A 76 -27.99 -62.61 -49.29
C ASP A 76 -28.99 -62.11 -50.34
N GLU A 77 -28.70 -60.98 -50.99
CA GLU A 77 -29.48 -60.46 -52.13
C GLU A 77 -29.47 -61.46 -53.31
N ALA A 78 -28.30 -61.98 -53.69
CA ALA A 78 -28.16 -62.97 -54.76
C ALA A 78 -28.84 -64.31 -54.44
N LEU A 79 -28.78 -64.76 -53.18
CA LEU A 79 -29.49 -65.96 -52.71
C LEU A 79 -31.01 -65.77 -52.79
N THR A 80 -31.50 -64.59 -52.39
CA THR A 80 -32.92 -64.24 -52.47
C THR A 80 -33.40 -64.22 -53.91
N GLU A 81 -32.61 -63.69 -54.83
CA GLU A 81 -32.91 -63.69 -56.26
C GLU A 81 -32.90 -65.12 -56.84
N ALA A 82 -31.89 -65.93 -56.53
CA ALA A 82 -31.81 -67.32 -56.97
C ALA A 82 -32.98 -68.16 -56.43
N LYS A 83 -33.39 -67.92 -55.18
CA LYS A 83 -34.57 -68.54 -54.56
C LYS A 83 -35.85 -68.16 -55.30
N THR A 84 -36.05 -66.87 -55.58
CA THR A 84 -37.22 -66.37 -56.29
C THR A 84 -37.32 -66.97 -57.70
N ARG A 85 -36.20 -67.07 -58.42
CA ARG A 85 -36.15 -67.73 -59.74
C ARG A 85 -36.45 -69.23 -59.65
N LEU A 86 -35.91 -69.93 -58.66
CA LEU A 86 -36.20 -71.34 -58.42
C LEU A 86 -37.69 -71.56 -58.11
N GLU A 87 -38.31 -70.76 -57.25
CA GLU A 87 -39.74 -70.83 -56.92
C GLU A 87 -40.64 -70.55 -58.13
N SER A 88 -40.24 -69.57 -58.97
CA SER A 88 -40.91 -69.28 -60.24
C SER A 88 -40.84 -70.46 -61.20
N ASP A 89 -39.66 -71.07 -61.39
CA ASP A 89 -39.50 -72.21 -62.30
C ASP A 89 -40.22 -73.46 -61.80
N TYR A 90 -40.22 -73.68 -60.48
CA TYR A 90 -41.01 -74.74 -59.85
C TYR A 90 -42.51 -74.55 -60.09
N SER A 91 -43.00 -73.31 -60.04
CA SER A 91 -44.39 -72.98 -60.35
C SER A 91 -44.72 -73.23 -61.82
N ARG A 92 -43.82 -72.90 -62.75
CA ARG A 92 -43.99 -73.17 -64.19
C ARG A 92 -43.96 -74.66 -64.53
N MET A 93 -43.17 -75.46 -63.82
CA MET A 93 -43.12 -76.91 -64.01
C MET A 93 -44.48 -77.60 -63.74
N ILE A 94 -45.34 -76.98 -62.90
CA ILE A 94 -46.71 -77.47 -62.66
C ILE A 94 -47.56 -77.38 -63.95
N GLU A 95 -47.29 -76.41 -64.82
CA GLU A 95 -48.00 -76.18 -66.07
C GLU A 95 -47.31 -76.83 -67.28
N ASP A 96 -45.97 -76.96 -67.28
CA ASP A 96 -45.17 -77.64 -68.30
C ASP A 96 -44.17 -78.65 -67.68
N PRO A 97 -44.46 -79.97 -67.73
CA PRO A 97 -43.64 -81.01 -67.12
C PRO A 97 -42.23 -81.18 -67.72
N ASN A 98 -41.92 -80.54 -68.86
CA ASN A 98 -40.62 -80.69 -69.53
C ASN A 98 -39.58 -79.64 -69.10
N ILE A 99 -39.93 -78.72 -68.18
CA ILE A 99 -39.01 -77.68 -67.71
C ILE A 99 -37.89 -78.30 -66.86
N ASP A 100 -36.63 -78.10 -67.28
CA ASP A 100 -35.45 -78.54 -66.55
C ASP A 100 -35.10 -77.58 -65.38
N LEU A 101 -35.32 -78.05 -64.16
CA LEU A 101 -34.98 -77.31 -62.93
C LEU A 101 -33.51 -77.43 -62.52
N ALA A 102 -32.70 -78.27 -63.18
CA ALA A 102 -31.32 -78.52 -62.77
C ALA A 102 -30.48 -77.23 -62.73
N ALA A 103 -30.72 -76.32 -63.68
CA ALA A 103 -30.02 -75.04 -63.75
C ALA A 103 -30.34 -74.10 -62.58
N THR A 104 -31.62 -73.92 -62.24
CA THR A 104 -32.03 -73.02 -61.14
C THR A 104 -31.76 -73.64 -59.76
N GLN A 105 -31.89 -74.97 -59.63
CA GLN A 105 -31.52 -75.68 -58.41
C GLN A 105 -30.03 -75.57 -58.14
N LYS A 106 -29.18 -75.73 -59.16
CA LYS A 106 -27.74 -75.52 -59.05
C LYS A 106 -27.40 -74.07 -58.69
N ALA A 107 -28.03 -73.09 -59.33
CA ALA A 107 -27.81 -71.67 -59.02
C ALA A 107 -28.15 -71.32 -57.56
N TYR A 108 -29.24 -71.87 -57.02
CA TYR A 108 -29.60 -71.72 -55.60
C TYR A 108 -28.58 -72.41 -54.67
N GLN A 109 -28.18 -73.64 -54.99
CA GLN A 109 -27.16 -74.38 -54.22
C GLN A 109 -25.82 -73.64 -54.21
N ASP A 110 -25.39 -73.08 -55.35
CA ASP A 110 -24.17 -72.29 -55.48
C ASP A 110 -24.24 -70.98 -54.67
N ALA A 111 -25.38 -70.27 -54.72
CA ALA A 111 -25.61 -69.06 -53.93
C ALA A 111 -25.60 -69.35 -52.43
N TRP A 112 -26.25 -70.43 -52.00
CA TRP A 112 -26.28 -70.86 -50.60
C TRP A 112 -24.89 -71.27 -50.09
N SER A 113 -24.13 -71.98 -50.93
CA SER A 113 -22.73 -72.34 -50.63
C SER A 113 -21.86 -71.11 -50.40
N LYS A 114 -22.00 -70.07 -51.23
CA LYS A 114 -21.28 -68.78 -51.07
C LYS A 114 -21.66 -68.05 -49.78
N VAL A 115 -22.96 -67.98 -49.44
CA VAL A 115 -23.42 -67.39 -48.16
C VAL A 115 -22.80 -68.15 -46.98
N LYS A 116 -22.85 -69.48 -47.00
CA LYS A 116 -22.28 -70.31 -45.94
C LYS A 116 -20.75 -70.15 -45.83
N GLN A 117 -20.05 -70.02 -46.96
CA GLN A 117 -18.62 -69.77 -46.99
C GLN A 117 -18.28 -68.41 -46.38
N ASN A 118 -18.94 -67.34 -46.81
CA ASN A 118 -18.75 -66.00 -46.24
C ASN A 118 -19.09 -65.95 -44.74
N GLN A 119 -20.14 -66.65 -44.30
CA GLN A 119 -20.49 -66.73 -42.89
C GLN A 119 -19.37 -67.38 -42.05
N LYS A 120 -18.74 -68.44 -42.57
CA LYS A 120 -17.60 -69.10 -41.91
C LYS A 120 -16.37 -68.19 -41.87
N GLU A 121 -16.04 -67.53 -42.97
CA GLU A 121 -14.93 -66.59 -43.06
C GLU A 121 -15.13 -65.42 -42.10
N ARG A 122 -16.32 -64.80 -42.11
CA ARG A 122 -16.65 -63.68 -41.21
C ARG A 122 -16.55 -64.07 -39.74
N LEU A 123 -17.06 -65.24 -39.35
CA LEU A 123 -16.95 -65.72 -37.96
C LEU A 123 -15.49 -65.89 -37.53
N SER A 124 -14.63 -66.42 -38.41
CA SER A 124 -13.19 -66.57 -38.13
C SER A 124 -12.50 -65.22 -37.96
N GLU A 125 -12.81 -64.25 -38.84
CA GLU A 125 -12.21 -62.91 -38.81
C GLU A 125 -12.73 -62.09 -37.62
N GLU A 126 -14.00 -62.27 -37.22
CA GLU A 126 -14.59 -61.68 -36.00
C GLU A 126 -13.92 -62.22 -34.72
N GLN A 127 -13.63 -63.52 -34.66
CA GLN A 127 -12.87 -64.12 -33.55
C GLN A 127 -11.45 -63.56 -33.47
N GLN A 128 -10.76 -63.45 -34.61
CA GLN A 128 -9.42 -62.85 -34.67
C GLN A 128 -9.44 -61.37 -34.28
N LEU A 129 -10.47 -60.62 -34.68
CA LEU A 129 -10.65 -59.23 -34.27
C LEU A 129 -10.84 -59.09 -32.75
N GLN A 130 -11.56 -60.01 -32.11
CA GLN A 130 -11.69 -60.02 -30.64
C GLN A 130 -10.36 -60.27 -29.94
N GLU A 131 -9.55 -61.20 -30.44
CA GLU A 131 -8.21 -61.48 -29.90
C GLU A 131 -7.28 -60.26 -30.05
N LEU A 132 -7.24 -59.64 -31.24
CA LEU A 132 -6.45 -58.42 -31.46
C LEU A 132 -6.91 -57.26 -30.58
N LYS A 133 -8.22 -57.16 -30.32
CA LYS A 133 -8.77 -56.17 -29.38
C LYS A 133 -8.24 -56.39 -27.98
N HIS A 134 -8.25 -57.63 -27.49
CA HIS A 134 -7.73 -57.96 -26.17
C HIS A 134 -6.23 -57.61 -26.04
N GLN A 135 -5.44 -57.90 -27.07
CA GLN A 135 -4.02 -57.55 -27.13
C GLN A 135 -3.79 -56.03 -27.15
N LEU A 136 -4.62 -55.28 -27.89
CA LEU A 136 -4.56 -53.82 -27.90
C LEU A 136 -4.93 -53.23 -26.53
N ASP A 137 -5.94 -53.79 -25.85
CA ASP A 137 -6.32 -53.37 -24.49
C ASP A 137 -5.17 -53.61 -23.48
N LEU A 138 -4.46 -54.74 -23.59
CA LEU A 138 -3.26 -55.00 -22.78
C LEU A 138 -2.14 -53.98 -23.03
N ALA A 139 -1.87 -53.66 -24.30
CA ALA A 139 -0.86 -52.66 -24.68
C ALA A 139 -1.24 -51.24 -24.20
N ASN A 140 -2.52 -50.88 -24.24
CA ASN A 140 -3.02 -49.62 -23.68
C ASN A 140 -2.78 -49.54 -22.17
N ASN A 141 -3.10 -50.62 -21.43
CA ASN A 141 -2.89 -50.69 -19.99
C ASN A 141 -1.41 -50.61 -19.60
N GLU A 142 -0.52 -51.19 -20.42
CA GLU A 142 0.93 -51.08 -20.20
C GLU A 142 1.42 -49.64 -20.33
N VAL A 143 1.00 -48.93 -21.39
CA VAL A 143 1.30 -47.49 -21.56
C VAL A 143 0.79 -46.69 -20.37
N GLU A 144 -0.47 -46.88 -19.97
CA GLU A 144 -1.07 -46.17 -18.83
C GLU A 144 -0.30 -46.46 -17.52
N SER A 145 0.13 -47.71 -17.29
CA SER A 145 0.91 -48.07 -16.12
C SER A 145 2.28 -47.39 -16.08
N ILE A 146 2.93 -47.21 -17.23
CA ILE A 146 4.22 -46.51 -17.33
C ILE A 146 4.02 -45.01 -17.08
N GLU A 147 2.99 -44.40 -17.67
CA GLU A 147 2.63 -42.99 -17.45
C GLU A 147 2.36 -42.71 -15.97
N GLN A 148 1.58 -43.56 -15.29
CA GLN A 148 1.35 -43.46 -13.85
C GLN A 148 2.65 -43.59 -13.03
N GLY A 149 3.59 -44.42 -13.49
CA GLY A 149 4.92 -44.56 -12.89
C GLY A 149 5.78 -43.31 -13.05
N ILE A 150 5.76 -42.67 -14.22
CA ILE A 150 6.44 -41.39 -14.48
C ILE A 150 5.86 -40.29 -13.60
N ASP A 151 4.53 -40.18 -13.54
CA ASP A 151 3.84 -39.21 -12.68
C ASP A 151 4.26 -39.38 -11.21
N ALA A 152 4.31 -40.62 -10.71
CA ALA A 152 4.75 -40.91 -9.35
C ALA A 152 6.20 -40.49 -9.09
N LEU A 153 7.11 -40.73 -10.05
CA LEU A 153 8.50 -40.30 -9.97
C LEU A 153 8.63 -38.77 -9.98
N ASP A 154 7.86 -38.07 -10.81
CA ASP A 154 7.83 -36.60 -10.83
C ASP A 154 7.33 -36.02 -9.49
N GLN A 155 6.28 -36.62 -8.90
CA GLN A 155 5.83 -36.23 -7.56
C GLN A 155 6.92 -36.45 -6.51
N ASN A 156 7.64 -37.58 -6.57
CA ASN A 156 8.73 -37.90 -5.65
C ASN A 156 9.92 -36.95 -5.82
N LYS A 157 10.24 -36.54 -7.06
CA LYS A 157 11.27 -35.53 -7.34
C LYS A 157 10.97 -34.21 -6.67
N LEU A 158 9.70 -33.76 -6.70
CA LEU A 158 9.28 -32.54 -6.03
C LEU A 158 9.42 -32.63 -4.50
N ARG A 159 9.09 -33.79 -3.92
CA ARG A 159 9.29 -34.05 -2.48
C ARG A 159 10.77 -34.04 -2.10
N ALA A 160 11.62 -34.77 -2.83
CA ALA A 160 13.06 -34.82 -2.59
C ALA A 160 13.73 -33.43 -2.69
N ARG A 161 13.28 -32.59 -3.64
CA ARG A 161 13.72 -31.18 -3.73
C ARG A 161 13.34 -30.37 -2.49
N ALA A 162 12.12 -30.54 -1.98
CA ALA A 162 11.68 -29.85 -0.78
C ALA A 162 12.45 -30.29 0.47
N GLU A 163 12.67 -31.60 0.63
CA GLU A 163 13.44 -32.17 1.74
C GLU A 163 14.89 -31.67 1.74
N ARG A 164 15.56 -31.73 0.59
CA ARG A 164 16.93 -31.21 0.42
C ARG A 164 17.02 -29.74 0.81
N LEU A 165 16.11 -28.90 0.32
CA LEU A 165 16.09 -27.48 0.66
C LEU A 165 15.81 -27.27 2.16
N GLN A 166 14.92 -28.06 2.76
CA GLN A 166 14.63 -27.96 4.19
C GLN A 166 15.87 -28.27 5.05
N GLU A 167 16.66 -29.28 4.68
CA GLU A 167 17.93 -29.60 5.33
C GLU A 167 18.96 -28.48 5.17
N GLU A 168 19.14 -27.96 3.95
CA GLU A 168 20.04 -26.83 3.66
C GLU A 168 19.72 -25.60 4.53
N LEU A 169 18.42 -25.27 4.65
CA LEU A 169 17.97 -24.11 5.43
C LEU A 169 18.22 -24.28 6.94
N GLN A 170 18.23 -25.51 7.44
CA GLN A 170 18.41 -25.79 8.87
C GLN A 170 19.87 -25.93 9.30
N GLN A 171 20.85 -25.76 8.39
CA GLN A 171 22.25 -25.83 8.76
C GLN A 171 22.69 -24.61 9.60
N ALA A 172 23.41 -24.88 10.68
CA ALA A 172 24.01 -23.83 11.49
C ALA A 172 25.26 -23.25 10.81
N HIS A 173 25.37 -21.93 10.74
CA HIS A 173 26.54 -21.24 10.21
C HIS A 173 27.10 -20.25 11.21
N SER A 174 28.42 -20.07 11.19
CA SER A 174 29.12 -19.08 11.99
C SER A 174 29.58 -17.92 11.11
N LEU A 175 29.31 -16.69 11.55
CA LEU A 175 29.65 -15.45 10.84
C LEU A 175 30.40 -14.49 11.76
N SER A 176 31.40 -13.79 11.23
CA SER A 176 32.04 -12.66 11.90
C SER A 176 31.55 -11.34 11.30
N VAL A 177 30.98 -10.46 12.12
CA VAL A 177 30.50 -9.14 11.69
C VAL A 177 31.08 -8.01 12.52
N SER A 178 31.25 -6.85 11.89
CA SER A 178 31.56 -5.60 12.57
C SER A 178 30.44 -4.57 12.37
N PHE A 179 30.09 -3.86 13.44
CA PHE A 179 29.18 -2.72 13.39
C PHE A 179 29.77 -1.54 14.15
N THR A 180 29.56 -0.34 13.63
CA THR A 180 30.05 0.91 14.21
C THR A 180 28.86 1.83 14.46
N ASN A 181 28.67 2.21 15.73
CA ASN A 181 27.59 3.06 16.20
C ASN A 181 28.14 4.40 16.73
N ARG A 182 27.33 5.46 16.69
CA ARG A 182 27.62 6.73 17.35
C ARG A 182 26.67 6.86 18.55
N CYS A 183 27.22 6.64 19.75
CA CYS A 183 26.44 6.65 20.97
C CYS A 183 26.01 8.07 21.37
N GLN A 184 24.85 8.19 22.00
CA GLN A 184 24.35 9.48 22.47
C GLN A 184 25.19 9.98 23.66
N ALA A 185 25.28 11.31 23.81
CA ALA A 185 26.14 11.94 24.80
C ALA A 185 25.73 11.66 26.26
N ASP A 186 24.47 11.31 26.48
CA ASP A 186 23.86 10.99 27.77
C ASP A 186 23.86 9.48 28.11
N MET A 187 24.36 8.62 27.21
CA MET A 187 24.46 7.18 27.43
C MET A 187 25.73 6.78 28.17
N THR A 188 25.62 5.78 29.06
CA THR A 188 26.79 5.12 29.65
C THR A 188 27.52 4.24 28.62
N ILE A 189 28.81 3.99 28.84
CA ILE A 189 29.62 3.10 27.98
C ILE A 189 28.99 1.69 27.91
N ALA A 190 28.44 1.18 29.00
CA ALA A 190 27.78 -0.14 29.02
C ALA A 190 26.44 -0.18 28.26
N GLN A 191 25.73 0.95 28.15
CA GLN A 191 24.55 1.06 27.29
C GLN A 191 24.96 1.17 25.81
N CYS A 192 25.99 1.96 25.53
CA CYS A 192 26.59 2.12 24.21
C CYS A 192 27.13 0.78 23.65
N ASP A 193 27.82 -0.02 24.48
CA ASP A 193 28.28 -1.36 24.12
C ASP A 193 27.12 -2.29 23.78
N ARG A 194 26.12 -2.41 24.68
CA ARG A 194 24.93 -3.24 24.45
C ARG A 194 24.21 -2.88 23.16
N GLN A 195 23.95 -1.60 22.94
CA GLN A 195 23.30 -1.13 21.71
C GLN A 195 24.13 -1.47 20.46
N THR A 196 25.45 -1.28 20.51
CA THR A 196 26.32 -1.57 19.36
C THR A 196 26.37 -3.07 19.07
N ARG A 197 26.34 -3.91 20.10
CA ARG A 197 26.28 -5.37 19.96
C ARG A 197 24.94 -5.84 19.40
N ASP A 198 23.83 -5.26 19.84
CA ASP A 198 22.50 -5.58 19.30
C ASP A 198 22.41 -5.20 17.80
N LEU A 199 22.96 -4.05 17.41
CA LEU A 199 23.05 -3.63 16.01
C LEU A 199 24.00 -4.53 15.18
N ALA A 200 25.10 -4.99 15.78
CA ALA A 200 25.98 -5.96 15.15
C ALA A 200 25.26 -7.31 14.94
N LEU A 201 24.51 -7.80 15.92
CA LEU A 201 23.69 -9.01 15.79
C LEU A 201 22.62 -8.85 14.69
N GLN A 202 21.96 -7.69 14.61
CA GLN A 202 21.01 -7.42 13.54
C GLN A 202 21.67 -7.48 12.15
N LYS A 203 22.86 -6.89 12.00
CA LYS A 203 23.66 -7.00 10.78
C LYS A 203 24.03 -8.47 10.49
N ALA A 204 24.39 -9.24 11.52
CA ALA A 204 24.70 -10.67 11.40
C ALA A 204 23.52 -11.46 10.86
N VAL A 205 22.32 -11.26 11.42
CA VAL A 205 21.09 -11.94 10.99
C VAL A 205 20.78 -11.62 9.53
N LYS A 206 20.88 -10.35 9.13
CA LYS A 206 20.64 -9.93 7.73
C LYS A 206 21.65 -10.55 6.77
N GLN A 207 22.91 -10.58 7.14
CA GLN A 207 23.97 -11.18 6.32
C GLN A 207 23.80 -12.71 6.24
N PHE A 208 23.51 -13.37 7.36
CA PHE A 208 23.21 -14.80 7.42
C PHE A 208 22.04 -15.17 6.52
N GLN A 209 20.94 -14.41 6.55
CA GLN A 209 19.81 -14.67 5.65
C GLN A 209 20.22 -14.60 4.18
N SER A 210 21.04 -13.60 3.81
CA SER A 210 21.52 -13.45 2.44
C SER A 210 22.45 -14.60 2.02
N GLU A 211 23.35 -15.02 2.91
CA GLU A 211 24.27 -16.14 2.67
C GLU A 211 23.53 -17.47 2.62
N LEU A 212 22.55 -17.69 3.50
CA LEU A 212 21.71 -18.87 3.52
C LEU A 212 20.96 -19.03 2.19
N VAL A 213 20.30 -17.97 1.71
CA VAL A 213 19.59 -18.00 0.41
C VAL A 213 20.55 -18.25 -0.75
N ALA A 214 21.71 -17.59 -0.75
CA ALA A 214 22.70 -17.74 -1.82
C ALA A 214 23.39 -19.11 -1.82
N GLY A 215 23.48 -19.77 -0.67
CA GLY A 215 24.11 -21.08 -0.48
C GLY A 215 23.20 -22.28 -0.73
N THR A 216 21.92 -22.07 -1.02
CA THR A 216 20.99 -23.17 -1.38
C THR A 216 21.34 -23.80 -2.72
N SER A 217 20.90 -25.04 -2.95
CA SER A 217 21.05 -25.75 -4.24
C SER A 217 20.29 -25.07 -5.40
N GLU A 218 19.26 -24.27 -5.10
CA GLU A 218 18.40 -23.61 -6.09
C GLU A 218 18.26 -22.08 -5.84
N PRO A 219 19.37 -21.32 -5.83
CA PRO A 219 19.41 -19.98 -5.24
C PRO A 219 18.56 -18.96 -6.00
N GLN A 220 18.38 -19.13 -7.31
CA GLN A 220 17.56 -18.22 -8.13
C GLN A 220 16.07 -18.33 -7.79
N VAL A 221 15.57 -19.55 -7.61
CA VAL A 221 14.16 -19.82 -7.29
C VAL A 221 13.89 -19.41 -5.84
N VAL A 222 14.78 -19.80 -4.92
CA VAL A 222 14.68 -19.44 -3.50
C VAL A 222 14.68 -17.91 -3.32
N LYS A 223 15.58 -17.19 -4.00
CA LYS A 223 15.66 -15.73 -3.92
C LYS A 223 14.39 -15.03 -4.41
N LEU A 224 13.72 -15.57 -5.43
CA LEU A 224 12.47 -15.02 -5.96
C LEU A 224 11.33 -15.03 -4.92
N HIS A 225 11.36 -16.02 -4.02
CA HIS A 225 10.30 -16.27 -3.03
C HIS A 225 10.72 -16.01 -1.59
N ALA A 226 11.97 -15.59 -1.34
CA ALA A 226 12.52 -15.40 0.00
C ALA A 226 11.71 -14.42 0.86
N ASN A 227 11.06 -13.43 0.25
CA ASN A 227 10.20 -12.47 0.95
C ASN A 227 8.81 -13.03 1.35
N LYS A 228 8.45 -14.24 0.90
CA LYS A 228 7.18 -14.89 1.22
C LYS A 228 7.27 -15.82 2.42
N VAL A 229 8.47 -16.05 2.96
CA VAL A 229 8.73 -17.09 3.97
C VAL A 229 9.54 -16.51 5.13
N PRO A 230 9.06 -16.65 6.38
CA PRO A 230 9.88 -16.34 7.54
C PRO A 230 10.91 -17.45 7.78
N PHE A 231 12.19 -17.08 7.80
CA PHE A 231 13.29 -18.02 8.04
C PHE A 231 13.45 -18.41 9.52
N ASN A 232 12.86 -17.65 10.46
CA ASN A 232 12.98 -17.83 11.92
C ASN A 232 14.43 -18.09 12.32
N ILE A 233 15.29 -17.07 12.20
CA ILE A 233 16.72 -17.20 12.45
C ILE A 233 16.97 -17.13 13.96
N HIS A 234 17.60 -18.16 14.50
CA HIS A 234 18.00 -18.27 15.90
C HIS A 234 19.50 -18.03 16.04
N VAL A 235 19.88 -17.12 16.93
CA VAL A 235 21.28 -16.97 17.35
C VAL A 235 21.58 -18.02 18.42
N LEU A 236 22.36 -19.04 18.06
CA LEU A 236 22.75 -20.12 18.96
C LEU A 236 23.82 -19.65 19.94
N ARG A 237 24.84 -18.93 19.43
CA ARG A 237 25.93 -18.36 20.23
C ARG A 237 26.34 -17.02 19.67
N SER A 238 26.73 -16.10 20.54
CA SER A 238 27.38 -14.86 20.11
C SER A 238 28.47 -14.45 21.09
N LYS A 239 29.60 -13.98 20.54
CA LYS A 239 30.74 -13.52 21.31
C LYS A 239 31.32 -12.26 20.69
N ALA A 240 31.47 -11.21 21.50
CA ALA A 240 32.26 -10.04 21.09
C ALA A 240 33.75 -10.42 21.13
N LYS A 241 34.41 -10.34 19.97
CA LYS A 241 35.87 -10.47 19.84
C LYS A 241 36.57 -9.20 20.32
N GLU A 242 36.05 -8.05 19.89
CA GLU A 242 36.58 -6.72 20.22
C GLU A 242 35.40 -5.76 20.36
N SER A 243 35.43 -4.88 21.36
CA SER A 243 34.44 -3.81 21.49
C SER A 243 35.08 -2.59 22.15
N GLY A 244 34.92 -1.42 21.55
CA GLY A 244 35.55 -0.20 22.02
C GLY A 244 35.40 0.99 21.08
N PHE A 245 35.88 2.16 21.52
CA PHE A 245 35.95 3.35 20.68
C PHE A 245 37.04 3.17 19.63
N TYR A 246 36.65 3.27 18.35
CA TYR A 246 37.56 3.07 17.22
C TYR A 246 38.34 4.34 16.87
N ASP A 247 37.71 5.52 16.99
CA ASP A 247 38.29 6.82 16.62
C ASP A 247 38.01 7.92 17.64
N GLY A 248 37.72 7.54 18.88
CA GLY A 248 37.37 8.45 19.98
C GLY A 248 35.95 9.01 19.94
N VAL A 249 35.18 8.78 18.87
CA VAL A 249 33.79 9.26 18.75
C VAL A 249 32.81 8.11 18.46
N ARG A 250 33.24 7.12 17.67
CA ARG A 250 32.42 5.99 17.25
C ARG A 250 32.80 4.72 18.00
N TYR A 251 31.79 4.02 18.50
CA TYR A 251 31.94 2.75 19.20
C TYR A 251 31.77 1.61 18.19
N ARG A 252 32.70 0.66 18.17
CA ARG A 252 32.70 -0.47 17.25
C ARG A 252 32.65 -1.77 18.03
N SER A 253 31.85 -2.72 17.56
CA SER A 253 31.84 -4.10 18.06
C SER A 253 32.11 -5.07 16.90
N LEU A 254 33.07 -5.97 17.10
CA LEU A 254 33.36 -7.11 16.25
C LEU A 254 32.83 -8.36 16.96
N MET A 255 31.91 -9.08 16.32
CA MET A 255 31.22 -10.22 16.90
C MET A 255 31.35 -11.47 16.02
N ASP A 256 31.59 -12.60 16.67
CA ASP A 256 31.34 -13.92 16.09
C ASP A 256 29.95 -14.39 16.52
N VAL A 257 29.17 -14.86 15.57
CA VAL A 257 27.77 -15.23 15.78
C VAL A 257 27.51 -16.55 15.07
N GLU A 258 27.05 -17.55 15.82
CA GLU A 258 26.57 -18.83 15.31
C GLU A 258 25.05 -18.79 15.24
N MET A 259 24.48 -19.04 14.05
CA MET A 259 23.05 -18.91 13.77
C MET A 259 22.52 -20.13 13.02
N GLN A 260 21.23 -20.41 13.20
CA GLN A 260 20.50 -21.47 12.50
C GLN A 260 19.11 -20.95 12.12
N ALA A 261 18.65 -21.19 10.89
CA ALA A 261 17.25 -20.93 10.53
C ALA A 261 16.36 -22.13 10.87
N ARG A 262 15.16 -21.86 11.38
CA ARG A 262 14.15 -22.87 11.73
C ARG A 262 12.81 -22.53 11.06
N PRO A 263 12.76 -22.55 9.72
CA PRO A 263 11.56 -22.17 8.98
C PRO A 263 10.43 -23.21 9.17
N THR A 264 9.18 -22.81 8.89
CA THR A 264 8.03 -23.72 8.99
C THR A 264 8.17 -24.92 8.05
N GLN A 265 7.50 -26.05 8.31
CA GLN A 265 7.54 -27.24 7.43
C GLN A 265 7.18 -26.92 5.96
N SER A 266 6.26 -25.98 5.71
CA SER A 266 5.86 -25.59 4.34
C SER A 266 6.78 -24.57 3.66
N ALA A 267 7.86 -24.14 4.33
CA ALA A 267 8.75 -23.09 3.86
C ALA A 267 9.49 -23.49 2.58
N ALA A 268 10.07 -24.70 2.55
CA ALA A 268 10.80 -25.20 1.38
C ALA A 268 9.91 -25.20 0.12
N CYS A 269 8.66 -25.66 0.20
CA CYS A 269 7.73 -25.65 -0.93
C CYS A 269 7.40 -24.24 -1.40
N THR A 270 7.18 -23.32 -0.45
CA THR A 270 6.90 -21.92 -0.78
C THR A 270 8.09 -21.25 -1.46
N LEU A 271 9.32 -21.56 -1.03
CA LEU A 271 10.56 -21.06 -1.63
C LEU A 271 10.78 -21.65 -3.04
N LEU A 272 10.49 -22.93 -3.23
CA LEU A 272 10.57 -23.60 -4.54
C LEU A 272 9.41 -23.25 -5.49
N GLY A 273 8.36 -22.61 -4.99
CA GLY A 273 7.16 -22.29 -5.77
C GLY A 273 6.32 -23.52 -6.14
N ILE A 274 6.38 -24.58 -5.33
CA ILE A 274 5.65 -25.85 -5.55
C ILE A 274 4.49 -26.00 -4.55
N ASP A 275 3.55 -26.89 -4.85
CA ASP A 275 2.38 -27.11 -3.98
C ASP A 275 2.80 -27.61 -2.60
N LYS A 276 2.10 -27.15 -1.55
CA LYS A 276 2.45 -27.50 -0.17
C LYS A 276 2.32 -28.98 0.13
N LYS A 277 1.52 -29.74 -0.63
CA LYS A 277 1.38 -31.21 -0.48
C LYS A 277 2.71 -31.98 -0.60
N TYR A 278 3.73 -31.39 -1.21
CA TYR A 278 5.06 -31.99 -1.34
C TYR A 278 5.95 -31.78 -0.11
N CYS A 279 5.54 -30.94 0.85
CA CYS A 279 6.27 -30.66 2.10
C CYS A 279 5.64 -31.31 3.33
N PHE A 280 4.56 -32.06 3.15
CA PHE A 280 3.87 -32.74 4.23
C PHE A 280 3.91 -34.24 3.97
N GLU A 281 4.31 -35.03 4.98
CA GLU A 281 4.01 -36.46 4.99
C GLU A 281 2.50 -36.65 5.23
N PRO A 282 1.83 -37.61 4.58
CA PRO A 282 0.39 -37.83 4.74
C PRO A 282 -0.07 -38.25 6.15
N GLU A 283 0.82 -38.49 7.13
CA GLU A 283 0.43 -38.87 8.49
C GLU A 283 1.46 -38.38 9.54
N ALA A 284 1.33 -37.13 10.00
CA ALA A 284 1.96 -36.70 11.25
C ALA A 284 1.20 -35.53 11.89
N LEU A 285 -0.07 -35.75 12.25
CA LEU A 285 -0.70 -35.01 13.33
C LEU A 285 -0.33 -35.69 14.64
N SER A 286 0.74 -35.25 15.29
CA SER A 286 0.87 -35.43 16.72
C SER A 286 1.45 -34.19 17.37
N ASP A 287 0.57 -33.43 18.01
CA ASP A 287 0.92 -32.55 19.12
C ASP A 287 1.75 -33.34 20.14
N LYS A 288 3.00 -32.94 20.33
CA LYS A 288 3.74 -33.05 21.59
C LYS A 288 5.12 -32.41 21.42
N ASP A 289 5.26 -31.20 21.95
CA ASP A 289 6.55 -30.74 22.44
C ASP A 289 6.37 -30.13 23.83
N GLN A 290 6.70 -30.95 24.83
CA GLN A 290 7.16 -30.47 26.13
C GLN A 290 8.69 -30.49 26.07
N PHE A 291 9.36 -29.33 26.16
CA PHE A 291 10.72 -29.29 26.70
C PHE A 291 11.02 -28.01 27.49
N VAL A 292 11.35 -28.28 28.76
CA VAL A 292 12.40 -27.75 29.64
C VAL A 292 13.16 -26.48 29.22
N SER A 293 13.36 -25.62 30.23
CA SER A 293 14.10 -24.37 30.24
C SER A 293 15.59 -24.46 29.88
N ASN A 294 16.00 -23.69 28.88
CA ASN A 294 17.06 -22.68 28.98
C ASN A 294 16.81 -21.62 27.90
N LYS A 295 17.00 -20.33 28.23
CA LYS A 295 16.55 -19.16 27.45
C LYS A 295 17.17 -19.09 26.03
N GLU A 296 16.54 -19.75 25.06
CA GLU A 296 16.59 -19.37 23.64
C GLU A 296 15.58 -18.24 23.40
N VAL A 297 15.98 -17.20 22.67
CA VAL A 297 15.09 -16.09 22.32
C VAL A 297 14.85 -16.14 20.82
N ALA A 298 13.67 -16.61 20.40
CA ALA A 298 13.23 -16.60 19.00
C ALA A 298 13.06 -15.16 18.49
N TRP A 299 13.40 -14.87 17.24
CA TRP A 299 13.17 -13.56 16.62
C TRP A 299 12.08 -13.67 15.56
N VAL A 300 11.18 -12.70 15.54
CA VAL A 300 9.96 -12.67 14.72
C VAL A 300 9.75 -11.29 14.12
N THR A 301 9.07 -11.22 12.98
CA THR A 301 8.91 -10.00 12.19
C THR A 301 7.69 -9.20 12.63
N LEU A 302 7.86 -7.92 12.90
CA LEU A 302 6.78 -6.98 13.19
C LEU A 302 6.71 -5.93 12.07
N ASN A 303 5.60 -5.91 11.33
CA ASN A 303 5.33 -4.86 10.34
C ASN A 303 4.53 -3.73 10.98
N ILE A 304 5.09 -2.53 11.01
CA ILE A 304 4.47 -1.35 11.63
C ILE A 304 4.03 -0.38 10.54
N ARG A 305 2.74 -0.06 10.53
CA ARG A 305 2.12 0.93 9.63
C ARG A 305 1.31 1.93 10.43
N SER A 306 1.09 3.10 9.86
CA SER A 306 0.34 4.20 10.46
C SER A 306 -0.79 4.67 9.54
N ASN A 307 -1.70 5.48 10.07
CA ASN A 307 -2.64 6.29 9.27
C ASN A 307 -1.95 7.44 8.52
N LEU A 308 -0.68 7.69 8.83
CA LEU A 308 0.20 8.68 8.18
C LEU A 308 1.45 7.96 7.61
N TYR A 309 2.26 8.69 6.86
CA TYR A 309 3.52 8.22 6.27
C TYR A 309 4.70 8.97 6.88
N ASP A 310 5.90 8.38 6.88
CA ASP A 310 7.12 8.99 7.38
C ASP A 310 7.00 9.43 8.87
N ASP A 311 6.39 8.60 9.69
CA ASP A 311 6.37 8.78 11.15
C ASP A 311 7.39 7.90 11.84
N ASN A 312 8.11 8.49 12.79
CA ASN A 312 9.23 7.88 13.50
C ASN A 312 8.74 6.68 14.34
N VAL A 313 9.41 5.54 14.20
CA VAL A 313 9.09 4.32 14.93
C VAL A 313 10.22 4.01 15.90
N GLU A 314 9.87 3.95 17.18
CA GLU A 314 10.74 3.56 18.27
C GLU A 314 10.24 2.28 18.94
N ILE A 315 11.14 1.38 19.27
CA ILE A 315 10.82 0.11 19.94
C ILE A 315 11.76 -0.04 21.13
N ASN A 316 11.19 -0.11 22.33
CA ASN A 316 11.94 -0.07 23.59
C ASN A 316 12.89 1.15 23.68
N GLY A 317 12.52 2.27 23.05
CA GLY A 317 13.33 3.50 23.00
C GLY A 317 14.42 3.53 21.93
N VAL A 318 14.51 2.52 21.06
CA VAL A 318 15.45 2.49 19.93
C VAL A 318 14.72 2.87 18.65
N ASN A 319 15.27 3.79 17.86
CA ASN A 319 14.69 4.24 16.60
C ASN A 319 14.96 3.24 15.46
N TYR A 320 13.91 2.82 14.76
CA TYR A 320 13.95 1.86 13.64
C TYR A 320 13.64 2.50 12.28
N GLY A 321 13.51 3.81 12.21
CA GLY A 321 13.19 4.55 10.99
C GLY A 321 11.76 5.06 10.98
N SER A 322 11.14 5.10 9.80
CA SER A 322 9.82 5.70 9.62
C SER A 322 8.82 4.72 8.99
N THR A 323 7.54 4.85 9.33
CA THR A 323 6.48 3.99 8.77
C THR A 323 6.32 4.19 7.25
N PRO A 324 6.02 3.13 6.49
CA PRO A 324 5.93 1.73 6.92
C PRO A 324 7.32 1.11 7.17
N VAL A 325 7.47 0.39 8.28
CA VAL A 325 8.74 -0.25 8.65
C VAL A 325 8.55 -1.72 9.03
N GLU A 326 9.47 -2.56 8.59
CA GLU A 326 9.56 -3.97 8.92
C GLU A 326 10.77 -4.17 9.85
N VAL A 327 10.53 -4.75 11.03
CA VAL A 327 11.56 -4.94 12.06
C VAL A 327 11.50 -6.35 12.62
N MET A 328 12.66 -6.97 12.82
CA MET A 328 12.76 -8.25 13.53
C MET A 328 13.01 -7.98 15.01
N LEU A 329 12.20 -8.59 15.87
CA LEU A 329 12.27 -8.43 17.33
C LEU A 329 12.29 -9.79 18.02
N PRO A 330 12.94 -9.91 19.19
CA PRO A 330 12.84 -11.11 19.99
C PRO A 330 11.40 -11.37 20.46
N VAL A 331 11.06 -12.62 20.74
CA VAL A 331 9.77 -12.95 21.34
C VAL A 331 9.72 -12.41 22.77
N GLY A 332 8.71 -11.63 23.07
CA GLY A 332 8.60 -10.95 24.35
C GLY A 332 7.83 -9.62 24.28
N PRO A 333 7.65 -8.96 25.42
CA PRO A 333 7.04 -7.64 25.47
C PRO A 333 7.98 -6.58 24.87
N HIS A 334 7.44 -5.81 23.92
CA HIS A 334 8.10 -4.66 23.33
C HIS A 334 7.19 -3.44 23.45
N MET A 335 7.75 -2.33 23.92
CA MET A 335 7.08 -1.04 23.91
C MET A 335 7.25 -0.40 22.53
N ILE A 336 6.21 -0.41 21.72
CA ILE A 336 6.21 0.26 20.42
C ILE A 336 5.73 1.69 20.61
N THR A 337 6.50 2.63 20.09
CA THR A 337 6.21 4.05 20.10
C THR A 337 6.26 4.58 18.67
N VAL A 338 5.17 5.12 18.15
CA VAL A 338 5.12 5.76 16.82
C VAL A 338 4.83 7.24 17.01
N GLN A 339 5.69 8.10 16.48
CA GLN A 339 5.66 9.53 16.72
C GLN A 339 5.72 10.32 15.42
N LYS A 340 4.97 11.41 15.37
CA LYS A 340 5.04 12.41 14.32
C LYS A 340 4.90 13.79 14.93
N GLU A 341 5.62 14.76 14.40
CA GLU A 341 5.44 16.16 14.77
C GLU A 341 3.98 16.58 14.49
N GLY A 342 3.36 17.28 15.44
CA GLY A 342 1.95 17.66 15.37
C GLY A 342 0.95 16.59 15.84
N TYR A 343 1.40 15.38 16.21
CA TYR A 343 0.52 14.28 16.64
C TYR A 343 0.85 13.78 18.05
N ARG A 344 -0.14 13.17 18.72
CA ARG A 344 0.04 12.45 19.98
C ARG A 344 0.80 11.17 19.67
N SER A 345 1.87 10.93 20.42
CA SER A 345 2.67 9.71 20.31
C SER A 345 1.79 8.50 20.57
N PHE A 346 1.76 7.56 19.63
CA PHE A 346 1.12 6.27 19.81
C PHE A 346 2.05 5.39 20.63
N HIS A 347 1.61 4.91 21.78
CA HIS A 347 2.37 3.99 22.63
C HIS A 347 1.58 2.69 22.82
N ARG A 348 2.22 1.55 22.60
CA ARG A 348 1.62 0.25 22.84
C ARG A 348 2.65 -0.76 23.29
N GLU A 349 2.42 -1.34 24.45
CA GLU A 349 3.10 -2.57 24.84
C GLU A 349 2.52 -3.73 24.04
N LEU A 350 3.38 -4.43 23.32
CA LEU A 350 3.01 -5.52 22.44
C LEU A 350 3.90 -6.72 22.73
N THR A 351 3.31 -7.82 23.22
CA THR A 351 4.03 -9.09 23.29
C THR A 351 4.10 -9.70 21.91
N VAL A 352 5.28 -9.65 21.29
CA VAL A 352 5.53 -10.26 19.98
C VAL A 352 5.81 -11.73 20.22
N ARG A 353 4.97 -12.61 19.66
CA ARG A 353 5.09 -14.08 19.82
C ARG A 353 5.33 -14.81 18.50
N ARG A 354 4.96 -14.16 17.40
CA ARG A 354 5.02 -14.61 16.01
C ARG A 354 4.99 -13.38 15.12
N ASP A 355 5.19 -13.59 13.83
CA ASP A 355 5.05 -12.53 12.84
C ASP A 355 3.68 -11.88 12.91
N GLN A 356 3.65 -10.56 12.99
CA GLN A 356 2.40 -9.82 13.17
C GLN A 356 2.47 -8.40 12.59
N ASN A 357 1.30 -7.85 12.30
CA ASN A 357 1.18 -6.49 11.80
C ASN A 357 0.61 -5.59 12.91
N LEU A 358 1.22 -4.43 13.11
CA LEU A 358 0.73 -3.38 13.99
C LEU A 358 0.33 -2.16 13.16
N ARG A 359 -0.92 -1.74 13.31
CA ARG A 359 -1.39 -0.45 12.80
C ARG A 359 -1.45 0.55 13.94
N ALA A 360 -0.62 1.59 13.88
CA ALA A 360 -0.70 2.76 14.73
C ALA A 360 -1.73 3.75 14.16
N VAL A 361 -2.51 4.38 15.04
CA VAL A 361 -3.42 5.47 14.67
C VAL A 361 -3.01 6.69 15.48
N LEU A 362 -2.35 7.64 14.82
CA LEU A 362 -1.92 8.89 15.39
C LEU A 362 -3.06 9.91 15.30
N VAL A 363 -3.31 10.57 16.42
CA VAL A 363 -4.31 11.63 16.56
C VAL A 363 -3.57 12.95 16.65
N GLU A 364 -4.00 13.97 15.90
CA GLU A 364 -3.40 15.31 15.97
C GLU A 364 -3.40 15.80 17.42
N LYS A 365 -2.27 16.34 17.87
CA LYS A 365 -2.27 17.15 19.09
C LYS A 365 -3.11 18.37 18.74
N GLU A 366 -4.17 18.63 19.52
CA GLU A 366 -4.82 19.94 19.49
C GLU A 366 -3.70 20.98 19.62
N ASN A 367 -3.47 21.73 18.55
CA ASN A 367 -2.43 22.73 18.54
C ASN A 367 -2.95 23.84 19.46
N PRO A 368 -2.35 24.07 20.65
CA PRO A 368 -2.82 25.16 21.49
C PRO A 368 -2.59 26.44 20.69
N LEU A 369 -3.68 27.12 20.34
CA LEU A 369 -3.64 28.40 19.63
C LEU A 369 -2.67 29.33 20.37
N ARG A 370 -1.67 29.89 19.67
CA ARG A 370 -0.79 30.90 20.26
C ARG A 370 -1.21 32.28 19.77
N GLU A 371 -1.10 33.26 20.65
CA GLU A 371 -1.34 34.66 20.30
C GLU A 371 -0.35 35.07 19.19
N GLY A 372 -0.85 35.65 18.10
CA GLY A 372 -0.03 36.07 16.97
C GLY A 372 0.23 35.01 15.90
N ASP A 373 -0.23 33.76 16.07
CA ASP A 373 -0.08 32.72 15.05
C ASP A 373 -0.77 33.14 13.75
N LYS A 374 -0.03 33.06 12.64
CA LYS A 374 -0.49 33.48 11.31
C LYS A 374 -1.04 32.31 10.52
N PHE A 375 -2.18 32.52 9.87
CA PHE A 375 -2.80 31.52 8.99
C PHE A 375 -3.61 32.19 7.89
N ALA A 376 -3.92 31.44 6.82
CA ALA A 376 -4.81 31.89 5.75
C ALA A 376 -5.63 30.70 5.26
N ASP A 377 -6.95 30.88 5.14
CA ASP A 377 -7.83 29.83 4.61
C ASP A 377 -7.71 29.76 3.08
N SER A 378 -7.79 28.55 2.51
CA SER A 378 -7.75 28.36 1.05
C SER A 378 -9.07 28.81 0.40
N LEU A 379 -8.98 29.49 -0.75
CA LEU A 379 -10.13 29.88 -1.58
C LEU A 379 -10.41 28.87 -2.72
N GLY A 380 -9.61 27.81 -2.82
CA GLY A 380 -9.62 26.86 -3.94
C GLY A 380 -8.76 27.32 -5.12
N SER A 381 -8.40 26.37 -6.00
CA SER A 381 -7.61 26.61 -7.23
C SER A 381 -6.27 27.36 -7.03
N GLY A 382 -5.61 27.14 -5.88
CA GLY A 382 -4.30 27.74 -5.56
C GLY A 382 -4.35 29.17 -5.02
N TYR A 383 -5.54 29.77 -4.86
CA TYR A 383 -5.68 31.08 -4.22
C TYR A 383 -5.82 30.96 -2.71
N GLN A 384 -5.13 31.83 -1.98
CA GLN A 384 -5.26 31.97 -0.53
C GLN A 384 -6.15 33.16 -0.17
N GLY A 385 -6.89 33.02 0.93
CA GLY A 385 -7.62 34.09 1.58
C GLY A 385 -6.68 35.12 2.21
N PRO A 386 -7.23 36.14 2.87
CA PRO A 386 -6.41 37.08 3.63
C PRO A 386 -5.63 36.35 4.73
N GLU A 387 -4.38 36.75 4.95
CA GLU A 387 -3.61 36.31 6.11
C GLU A 387 -4.23 36.90 7.39
N LEU A 388 -4.40 36.05 8.38
CA LEU A 388 -5.02 36.32 9.68
C LEU A 388 -3.98 36.08 10.78
N SER A 389 -4.07 36.86 11.86
CA SER A 389 -3.32 36.65 13.10
C SER A 389 -4.27 36.26 14.22
N THR A 390 -3.87 35.27 15.02
CA THR A 390 -4.70 34.70 16.09
C THR A 390 -4.73 35.60 17.32
N ILE A 391 -5.93 35.92 17.80
CA ILE A 391 -6.19 36.61 19.05
C ILE A 391 -6.91 35.64 19.99
N LEU A 392 -6.36 35.45 21.19
CA LEU A 392 -6.87 34.48 22.16
C LEU A 392 -7.98 35.07 23.02
N SER A 393 -8.88 34.21 23.52
CA SER A 393 -9.80 34.61 24.59
C SER A 393 -9.02 35.08 25.82
N GLY A 394 -9.50 36.12 26.50
CA GLY A 394 -8.79 36.69 27.64
C GLY A 394 -9.40 37.99 28.13
N GLN A 395 -8.77 38.57 29.15
CA GLN A 395 -9.10 39.91 29.63
C GLN A 395 -8.29 40.95 28.86
N TYR A 396 -8.99 41.98 28.38
CA TYR A 396 -8.41 43.08 27.62
C TYR A 396 -8.85 44.42 28.22
N ILE A 397 -7.96 45.40 28.16
CA ILE A 397 -8.19 46.77 28.60
C ILE A 397 -8.23 47.66 27.34
N LEU A 398 -9.36 48.35 27.15
CA LEU A 398 -9.73 49.13 25.99
C LEU A 398 -10.18 50.54 26.40
N GLY A 399 -10.46 51.38 25.41
CA GLY A 399 -10.91 52.75 25.61
C GLY A 399 -9.77 53.71 25.91
N GLU A 400 -10.09 54.99 25.91
CA GLU A 400 -9.15 56.05 26.26
C GLU A 400 -8.64 55.80 27.70
N HIS A 401 -7.31 55.79 27.87
CA HIS A 401 -6.62 55.50 29.14
C HIS A 401 -7.08 54.21 29.85
N GLY A 402 -7.49 53.18 29.10
CA GLY A 402 -7.88 51.89 29.68
C GLY A 402 -9.20 51.91 30.45
N SER A 403 -10.11 52.82 30.09
CA SER A 403 -11.41 53.01 30.75
C SER A 403 -12.39 51.84 30.63
N LYS A 404 -12.13 50.84 29.78
CA LYS A 404 -13.03 49.70 29.54
C LYS A 404 -12.32 48.36 29.70
N GLN A 405 -12.75 47.55 30.65
CA GLN A 405 -12.34 46.15 30.75
C GLN A 405 -13.31 45.25 29.98
N LEU A 406 -12.77 44.34 29.17
CA LEU A 406 -13.55 43.41 28.36
C LEU A 406 -13.01 41.99 28.49
N GLN A 407 -13.91 41.04 28.77
CA GLN A 407 -13.61 39.61 28.70
C GLN A 407 -13.98 39.08 27.31
N LEU A 408 -12.96 38.81 26.48
CA LEU A 408 -13.15 38.11 25.21
C LEU A 408 -13.34 36.61 25.49
N LYS A 409 -14.49 36.06 25.05
CA LYS A 409 -14.89 34.68 25.37
C LYS A 409 -14.32 33.62 24.44
N HIS A 410 -14.02 33.99 23.19
CA HIS A 410 -13.59 33.07 22.16
C HIS A 410 -12.42 33.66 21.38
N PRO A 411 -11.46 32.82 20.94
CA PRO A 411 -10.40 33.27 20.05
C PRO A 411 -10.95 33.59 18.66
N PHE A 412 -10.25 34.44 17.92
CA PHE A 412 -10.57 34.75 16.53
C PHE A 412 -9.31 35.09 15.73
N GLY A 413 -9.37 34.91 14.41
CA GLY A 413 -8.36 35.40 13.49
C GLY A 413 -8.69 36.80 13.01
N PHE A 414 -7.72 37.72 13.04
CA PHE A 414 -7.88 39.10 12.57
C PHE A 414 -6.95 39.36 11.38
N GLY A 415 -7.46 39.99 10.31
CA GLY A 415 -6.67 40.30 9.12
C GLY A 415 -5.36 41.04 9.45
N THR A 416 -4.22 40.48 9.05
CA THR A 416 -2.89 41.07 9.33
C THR A 416 -2.70 42.40 8.60
N THR A 417 -3.38 42.59 7.46
CA THR A 417 -3.45 43.83 6.68
C THR A 417 -4.91 44.20 6.38
N PRO A 418 -5.22 45.47 6.02
CA PRO A 418 -6.52 45.79 5.42
C PRO A 418 -6.71 45.03 4.12
N ILE A 419 -7.96 44.75 3.75
CA ILE A 419 -8.24 44.08 2.47
C ILE A 419 -7.64 44.90 1.34
N THR A 420 -6.85 44.24 0.51
CA THR A 420 -6.11 44.88 -0.58
C THR A 420 -6.97 45.03 -1.83
N VAL A 421 -6.58 45.93 -2.72
CA VAL A 421 -7.20 46.07 -4.06
C VAL A 421 -7.16 44.74 -4.83
N GLY A 422 -6.08 43.96 -4.71
CA GLY A 422 -5.95 42.65 -5.33
C GLY A 422 -6.95 41.63 -4.78
N GLN A 423 -7.08 41.53 -3.45
CA GLN A 423 -8.04 40.64 -2.81
C GLN A 423 -9.50 41.03 -3.13
N PHE A 424 -9.81 42.32 -3.10
CA PHE A 424 -11.14 42.81 -3.46
C PHE A 424 -11.45 42.59 -4.95
N LYS A 425 -10.45 42.73 -5.83
CA LYS A 425 -10.58 42.37 -7.25
C LYS A 425 -10.97 40.92 -7.43
N THR A 426 -10.36 39.98 -6.70
CA THR A 426 -10.73 38.55 -6.75
C THR A 426 -12.21 38.33 -6.42
N PHE A 427 -12.74 39.03 -5.42
CA PHE A 427 -14.17 39.00 -5.08
C PHE A 427 -15.02 39.52 -6.23
N VAL A 428 -14.70 40.70 -6.77
CA VAL A 428 -15.45 41.32 -7.87
C VAL A 428 -15.42 40.44 -9.12
N ASP A 429 -14.26 39.93 -9.51
CA ASP A 429 -14.12 39.04 -10.67
C ASP A 429 -14.92 37.73 -10.50
N ALA A 430 -14.97 37.19 -9.28
CA ALA A 430 -15.66 35.94 -8.99
C ALA A 430 -17.20 36.07 -8.91
N THR A 431 -17.71 37.29 -8.75
CA THR A 431 -19.14 37.52 -8.45
C THR A 431 -19.81 38.51 -9.40
N ASN A 432 -19.03 39.25 -10.20
CA ASN A 432 -19.47 40.42 -10.96
C ASN A 432 -20.13 41.49 -10.07
N TYR A 433 -19.70 41.59 -8.82
CA TYR A 433 -20.26 42.55 -7.85
C TYR A 433 -20.02 44.00 -8.27
N GLN A 434 -21.03 44.84 -8.08
CA GLN A 434 -20.95 46.30 -8.25
C GLN A 434 -21.05 46.97 -6.89
N THR A 435 -20.12 47.88 -6.59
CA THR A 435 -20.07 48.56 -5.30
C THR A 435 -21.06 49.72 -5.19
N ASP A 436 -21.41 50.12 -3.96
CA ASP A 436 -22.25 51.30 -3.71
C ASP A 436 -21.67 52.57 -4.38
N ALA A 437 -20.33 52.70 -4.44
CA ALA A 437 -19.67 53.82 -5.12
C ALA A 437 -19.83 53.76 -6.65
N GLU A 438 -19.78 52.57 -7.24
CA GLU A 438 -20.02 52.35 -8.67
C GLU A 438 -21.48 52.65 -9.03
N LEU A 439 -22.43 52.18 -8.22
CA LEU A 439 -23.87 52.43 -8.41
C LEU A 439 -24.21 53.93 -8.28
N LYS A 440 -23.62 54.62 -7.31
CA LYS A 440 -23.83 56.06 -7.10
C LYS A 440 -22.96 56.95 -8.01
N ASN A 441 -22.04 56.36 -8.77
CA ASN A 441 -21.03 57.06 -9.57
C ASN A 441 -20.22 58.11 -8.78
N THR A 442 -19.97 57.85 -7.49
CA THR A 442 -19.24 58.77 -6.63
C THR A 442 -18.65 58.08 -5.41
N CYS A 443 -17.49 58.58 -4.99
CA CYS A 443 -16.85 58.31 -3.70
C CYS A 443 -16.44 59.65 -3.10
N THR A 444 -16.42 59.81 -1.78
CA THR A 444 -16.05 61.08 -1.16
C THR A 444 -14.57 61.15 -0.79
N ALA A 445 -13.99 62.34 -0.89
CA ALA A 445 -12.68 62.67 -0.35
C ALA A 445 -12.81 63.80 0.67
N ILE A 446 -11.75 64.04 1.44
CA ILE A 446 -11.60 65.30 2.20
C ILE A 446 -10.56 66.14 1.48
N VAL A 447 -10.98 67.30 0.98
CA VAL A 447 -10.12 68.27 0.29
C VAL A 447 -10.21 69.58 1.05
N LYS A 448 -9.08 70.08 1.57
CA LYS A 448 -9.03 71.32 2.39
C LYS A 448 -10.01 71.32 3.58
N GLY A 449 -10.27 70.15 4.16
CA GLY A 449 -11.18 69.99 5.31
C GLY A 449 -12.65 69.79 4.95
N GLU A 450 -13.01 69.80 3.65
CA GLU A 450 -14.40 69.63 3.20
C GLU A 450 -14.63 68.27 2.53
N VAL A 451 -15.77 67.65 2.83
CA VAL A 451 -16.22 66.42 2.17
C VAL A 451 -16.57 66.75 0.73
N THR A 452 -15.75 66.29 -0.20
CA THR A 452 -15.84 66.59 -1.63
C THR A 452 -16.15 65.31 -2.42
N PRO A 453 -17.17 65.28 -3.29
CA PRO A 453 -17.41 64.12 -4.15
C PRO A 453 -16.35 64.00 -5.24
N ILE A 454 -15.81 62.79 -5.41
CA ILE A 454 -15.02 62.38 -6.55
C ILE A 454 -16.00 61.83 -7.58
N SER A 455 -16.31 62.64 -8.59
CA SER A 455 -17.16 62.23 -9.71
C SER A 455 -16.60 60.97 -10.39
N LYS A 456 -17.44 59.94 -10.56
CA LYS A 456 -17.06 58.60 -11.06
C LYS A 456 -15.93 57.95 -10.24
N GLY A 457 -15.83 58.31 -8.96
CA GLY A 457 -14.87 57.73 -8.01
C GLY A 457 -15.38 56.39 -7.47
N TYR A 458 -14.51 55.39 -7.47
CA TYR A 458 -14.78 54.04 -6.97
C TYR A 458 -13.45 53.34 -6.63
N TRP A 459 -13.51 52.08 -6.17
CA TRP A 459 -12.37 51.35 -5.63
C TRP A 459 -11.18 51.15 -6.61
N ARG A 460 -11.37 51.22 -7.94
CA ARG A 460 -10.26 51.23 -8.92
C ARG A 460 -9.75 52.64 -9.25
N ASN A 461 -10.53 53.66 -8.95
CA ASN A 461 -10.21 55.06 -9.23
C ASN A 461 -10.63 55.97 -8.07
N PRO A 462 -9.93 55.93 -6.92
CA PRO A 462 -10.29 56.67 -5.72
C PRO A 462 -9.77 58.13 -5.70
N GLY A 463 -9.32 58.65 -6.84
CA GLY A 463 -8.70 59.98 -6.95
C GLY A 463 -7.18 60.00 -6.76
N PHE A 464 -6.54 58.84 -6.58
CA PHE A 464 -5.09 58.65 -6.59
C PHE A 464 -4.72 57.25 -7.13
N LYS A 465 -3.45 57.03 -7.45
CA LYS A 465 -2.98 55.73 -7.97
C LYS A 465 -2.91 54.69 -6.85
N GLN A 466 -3.42 53.49 -7.10
CA GLN A 466 -3.33 52.33 -6.21
C GLN A 466 -2.71 51.13 -6.92
N ALA A 467 -1.92 50.35 -6.18
CA ALA A 467 -1.38 49.07 -6.63
C ALA A 467 -2.23 47.90 -6.07
N ALA A 468 -1.98 46.68 -6.55
CA ALA A 468 -2.70 45.50 -6.07
C ALA A 468 -2.54 45.26 -4.56
N ASN A 469 -1.41 45.66 -3.98
CA ASN A 469 -1.12 45.59 -2.53
C ASN A 469 -1.45 46.89 -1.78
N SER A 470 -2.15 47.85 -2.39
CA SER A 470 -2.73 48.98 -1.65
C SER A 470 -4.01 48.53 -0.93
N PRO A 471 -4.39 49.15 0.20
CA PRO A 471 -5.68 48.88 0.83
C PRO A 471 -6.81 49.31 -0.11
N VAL A 472 -7.86 48.50 -0.23
CA VAL A 472 -9.05 48.89 -0.98
C VAL A 472 -9.75 50.05 -0.25
N VAL A 473 -10.09 51.09 -1.01
CA VAL A 473 -10.85 52.25 -0.51
C VAL A 473 -12.04 52.53 -1.41
N CYS A 474 -12.84 53.55 -1.12
CA CYS A 474 -14.08 53.83 -1.83
C CYS A 474 -15.04 52.63 -1.84
N VAL A 475 -15.10 51.95 -0.68
CA VAL A 475 -16.03 50.85 -0.39
C VAL A 475 -16.87 51.24 0.82
N SER A 476 -18.16 50.95 0.73
CA SER A 476 -19.13 51.13 1.81
C SER A 476 -19.08 49.96 2.80
N ARG A 477 -19.79 50.08 3.92
CA ARG A 477 -19.98 48.95 4.85
C ARG A 477 -20.77 47.82 4.19
N ASN A 478 -21.69 48.14 3.27
CA ASN A 478 -22.45 47.15 2.52
C ASN A 478 -21.53 46.31 1.61
N ASP A 479 -20.60 46.98 0.91
CA ASP A 479 -19.61 46.31 0.06
C ASP A 479 -18.70 45.41 0.89
N ALA A 480 -18.26 45.90 2.05
CA ALA A 480 -17.43 45.15 2.99
C ALA A 480 -18.19 43.93 3.56
N GLN A 481 -19.49 44.07 3.86
CA GLN A 481 -20.34 42.97 4.30
C GLN A 481 -20.55 41.92 3.19
N ALA A 482 -20.73 42.35 1.94
CA ALA A 482 -20.85 41.45 0.79
C ALA A 482 -19.56 40.63 0.60
N TYR A 483 -18.39 41.27 0.75
CA TYR A 483 -17.09 40.60 0.68
C TYR A 483 -16.94 39.50 1.74
N VAL A 484 -17.25 39.80 3.01
CA VAL A 484 -17.09 38.78 4.10
C VAL A 484 -18.10 37.64 3.98
N ASN A 485 -19.31 37.89 3.45
CA ASN A 485 -20.29 36.84 3.17
C ASN A 485 -19.80 35.92 2.04
N TRP A 486 -19.24 36.50 0.98
CA TRP A 486 -18.62 35.72 -0.09
C TRP A 486 -17.42 34.90 0.41
N LEU A 487 -16.55 35.52 1.20
CA LEU A 487 -15.38 34.86 1.78
C LEU A 487 -15.78 33.69 2.68
N SER A 488 -16.84 33.86 3.48
CA SER A 488 -17.40 32.79 4.31
C SER A 488 -17.87 31.60 3.46
N THR A 489 -18.57 31.90 2.37
CA THR A 489 -19.08 30.87 1.46
C THR A 489 -17.94 30.11 0.77
N LYS A 490 -16.88 30.81 0.37
CA LYS A 490 -15.73 30.20 -0.33
C LYS A 490 -14.86 29.34 0.58
N THR A 491 -14.63 29.79 1.81
CA THR A 491 -13.75 29.11 2.77
C THR A 491 -14.47 28.07 3.63
N LYS A 492 -15.81 28.13 3.70
CA LYS A 492 -16.63 27.37 4.65
C LYS A 492 -16.33 27.68 6.12
N HIS A 493 -15.71 28.83 6.39
CA HIS A 493 -15.48 29.38 7.72
C HIS A 493 -16.30 30.66 7.91
N THR A 494 -16.58 31.04 9.15
CA THR A 494 -17.34 32.26 9.43
C THR A 494 -16.42 33.47 9.35
N TYR A 495 -16.58 34.27 8.30
CA TYR A 495 -15.93 35.57 8.13
C TYR A 495 -16.92 36.71 8.33
N ARG A 496 -16.47 37.77 9.00
CA ARG A 496 -17.28 38.96 9.31
C ARG A 496 -16.42 40.21 9.44
N LEU A 497 -17.06 41.37 9.56
CA LEU A 497 -16.38 42.59 9.99
C LEU A 497 -16.07 42.51 11.50
N PRO A 498 -14.95 43.12 11.94
CA PRO A 498 -14.64 43.20 13.36
C PRO A 498 -15.68 44.04 14.09
N SER A 499 -16.04 43.65 15.31
CA SER A 499 -16.64 44.61 16.24
C SER A 499 -15.62 45.71 16.59
N GLU A 500 -16.12 46.83 17.14
CA GLU A 500 -15.24 47.89 17.63
C GLU A 500 -14.21 47.35 18.62
N ASP A 501 -14.67 46.53 19.56
CA ASP A 501 -13.84 45.97 20.62
C ASP A 501 -12.77 45.01 20.08
N GLU A 502 -13.14 44.12 19.16
CA GLU A 502 -12.18 43.21 18.53
C GLU A 502 -11.13 43.96 17.71
N TRP A 503 -11.54 45.03 17.01
CA TRP A 503 -10.61 45.88 16.28
C TRP A 503 -9.61 46.54 17.24
N GLU A 504 -10.10 47.08 18.37
CA GLU A 504 -9.23 47.75 19.32
C GLU A 504 -8.29 46.79 20.07
N ILE A 505 -8.78 45.58 20.44
CA ILE A 505 -7.94 44.50 20.96
C ILE A 505 -6.79 44.21 19.99
N ALA A 506 -7.11 44.01 18.71
CA ALA A 506 -6.14 43.71 17.67
C ALA A 506 -5.15 44.85 17.45
N ALA A 507 -5.62 46.10 17.47
CA ALA A 507 -4.80 47.29 17.27
C ALA A 507 -3.80 47.50 18.41
N ARG A 508 -4.28 47.40 19.66
CA ARG A 508 -3.49 47.56 20.88
C ARG A 508 -2.48 46.45 21.07
N ALA A 509 -2.84 45.22 20.73
CA ALA A 509 -2.00 44.05 20.93
C ALA A 509 -1.41 44.01 22.35
N GLY A 510 -2.28 44.17 23.36
CA GLY A 510 -1.91 44.19 24.78
C GLY A 510 -1.35 45.52 25.32
N ALA A 511 -1.17 46.55 24.49
CA ALA A 511 -0.77 47.88 24.95
C ALA A 511 -1.96 48.70 25.47
N GLU A 512 -1.79 49.35 26.62
CA GLU A 512 -2.78 50.27 27.21
C GLU A 512 -2.63 51.72 26.70
N THR A 513 -1.62 51.97 25.87
CA THR A 513 -1.24 53.29 25.35
C THR A 513 -2.03 53.69 24.09
N ASN A 514 -1.93 54.96 23.67
CA ASN A 514 -2.64 55.48 22.48
C ASN A 514 -2.28 54.74 21.18
N TYR A 515 -1.00 54.40 21.01
CA TYR A 515 -0.47 53.61 19.91
C TYR A 515 0.15 52.33 20.48
N TRP A 516 0.23 51.25 19.71
CA TRP A 516 0.80 49.99 20.20
C TRP A 516 2.29 50.09 20.58
N TRP A 517 2.98 51.16 20.15
CA TRP A 517 4.37 51.46 20.51
C TRP A 517 4.53 52.49 21.66
N GLY A 518 3.44 53.05 22.19
CA GLY A 518 3.48 54.07 23.25
C GLY A 518 2.44 55.17 23.08
N ASP A 519 2.46 56.18 23.95
CA ASP A 519 1.43 57.23 23.97
C ASP A 519 1.65 58.38 22.99
N SER A 520 2.90 58.58 22.54
CA SER A 520 3.26 59.63 21.61
C SER A 520 3.37 59.10 20.18
N PHE A 521 2.90 59.88 19.22
CA PHE A 521 3.06 59.55 17.82
C PHE A 521 4.53 59.69 17.40
N ILE A 522 5.04 58.71 16.65
CA ILE A 522 6.41 58.71 16.13
C ILE A 522 6.36 58.99 14.62
N PRO A 523 6.96 60.08 14.12
CA PRO A 523 7.03 60.36 12.69
C PRO A 523 7.63 59.20 11.89
N ASN A 524 7.14 59.01 10.67
CA ASN A 524 7.54 57.95 9.73
C ASN A 524 7.24 56.50 10.14
N GLN A 525 6.55 56.25 11.27
CA GLN A 525 6.15 54.90 11.69
C GLN A 525 4.75 54.48 11.20
N ALA A 526 3.97 55.42 10.66
CA ALA A 526 2.64 55.17 10.13
C ALA A 526 2.25 56.23 9.10
N ASN A 527 1.37 55.87 8.15
CA ASN A 527 0.85 56.79 7.15
C ASN A 527 -0.38 57.56 7.67
N THR A 528 -0.15 58.74 8.24
CA THR A 528 -1.19 59.71 8.63
C THR A 528 -0.97 61.03 7.89
N GLY A 529 -1.89 62.00 8.00
CA GLY A 529 -1.82 63.30 7.29
C GLY A 529 -0.53 64.06 7.53
N TRP A 530 -0.08 64.13 8.79
CA TRP A 530 1.17 64.81 9.20
C TRP A 530 2.23 63.82 9.69
N GLY A 531 2.16 62.57 9.21
CA GLY A 531 3.07 61.50 9.62
C GLY A 531 4.50 61.64 9.12
N GLY A 532 4.77 62.52 8.15
CA GLY A 532 6.10 62.75 7.56
C GLY A 532 6.48 61.76 6.43
N THR A 533 5.60 60.82 6.10
CA THR A 533 5.87 59.79 5.09
C THR A 533 5.71 60.33 3.66
N PRO A 534 6.26 59.64 2.64
CA PRO A 534 6.05 60.03 1.23
C PRO A 534 4.57 60.10 0.80
N TRP A 535 3.67 59.40 1.51
CA TRP A 535 2.24 59.28 1.19
C TRP A 535 1.34 60.19 2.05
N SER A 536 1.87 60.77 3.12
CA SER A 536 1.14 61.63 4.05
C SER A 536 0.42 62.77 3.32
N ASN A 537 -0.89 62.93 3.54
CA ASN A 537 -1.77 63.87 2.86
C ASN A 537 -1.81 63.76 1.32
N LYS A 538 -1.34 62.65 0.73
CA LYS A 538 -1.34 62.42 -0.72
C LYS A 538 -2.12 61.18 -1.14
N SER A 539 -1.95 60.06 -0.44
CA SER A 539 -2.54 58.77 -0.81
C SER A 539 -2.37 57.71 0.29
N THR A 540 -2.99 56.54 0.10
CA THR A 540 -2.65 55.33 0.89
C THR A 540 -1.23 54.85 0.60
N SER A 541 -0.58 54.24 1.58
CA SER A 541 0.65 53.45 1.36
C SER A 541 0.27 52.02 0.96
N PRO A 542 1.19 51.23 0.36
CA PRO A 542 1.03 49.78 0.34
C PRO A 542 0.74 49.26 1.75
N VAL A 543 -0.08 48.22 1.86
CA VAL A 543 -0.23 47.52 3.14
C VAL A 543 1.13 46.97 3.56
N ASN A 544 1.37 46.81 4.86
CA ASN A 544 2.64 46.33 5.44
C ASN A 544 3.89 47.19 5.22
N ALA A 545 3.74 48.44 4.79
CA ALA A 545 4.87 49.37 4.61
C ALA A 545 5.58 49.78 5.91
N PHE A 546 4.92 49.60 7.06
CA PHE A 546 5.42 49.95 8.40
C PHE A 546 5.57 48.72 9.29
N LYS A 547 6.17 48.87 10.46
CA LYS A 547 6.31 47.74 11.40
C LYS A 547 4.94 47.26 11.89
N PRO A 548 4.73 45.95 12.08
CA PRO A 548 3.53 45.44 12.72
C PRO A 548 3.62 45.59 14.24
N ASN A 549 2.47 45.50 14.92
CA ASN A 549 2.46 45.32 16.38
C ASN A 549 2.94 43.92 16.79
N ARG A 550 2.99 43.62 18.09
CA ARG A 550 3.50 42.33 18.62
C ARG A 550 2.74 41.09 18.11
N LEU A 551 1.53 41.27 17.57
CA LEU A 551 0.71 40.20 16.98
C LEU A 551 0.92 40.06 15.47
N GLY A 552 1.88 40.78 14.88
CA GLY A 552 2.12 40.73 13.44
C GLY A 552 1.05 41.43 12.60
N ILE A 553 0.25 42.33 13.20
CA ILE A 553 -0.80 43.09 12.53
C ILE A 553 -0.24 44.46 12.14
N TYR A 554 -0.35 44.77 10.86
CA TYR A 554 0.13 46.00 10.21
C TYR A 554 -0.98 47.04 10.15
N ASP A 555 -0.65 48.31 9.91
CA ASP A 555 -1.61 49.37 9.52
C ASP A 555 -2.83 49.50 10.47
N THR A 556 -2.60 49.34 11.77
CA THR A 556 -3.60 49.62 12.84
C THR A 556 -3.54 51.06 13.32
N VAL A 557 -2.54 51.82 12.86
CA VAL A 557 -2.39 53.26 13.08
C VAL A 557 -2.25 53.91 11.71
N GLY A 558 -3.29 54.60 11.25
CA GLY A 558 -3.34 55.29 9.97
C GLY A 558 -3.59 54.38 8.76
N ASN A 559 -3.08 54.83 7.61
CA ASN A 559 -3.37 54.36 6.27
C ASN A 559 -4.83 54.56 5.89
N ILE A 560 -5.77 53.81 6.45
CA ILE A 560 -7.21 53.93 6.16
C ILE A 560 -8.08 53.70 7.39
N TRP A 561 -9.21 54.42 7.45
CA TRP A 561 -10.30 54.15 8.37
C TRP A 561 -10.95 52.82 7.99
N GLN A 562 -11.30 52.00 8.97
CA GLN A 562 -11.74 50.62 8.73
C GLN A 562 -13.15 50.37 9.26
N TRP A 563 -14.04 49.87 8.39
CA TRP A 563 -15.41 49.49 8.77
C TRP A 563 -15.44 48.42 9.85
N THR A 564 -16.28 48.66 10.86
CA THR A 564 -16.65 47.69 11.88
C THR A 564 -18.03 47.09 11.58
N SER A 565 -18.42 46.08 12.36
CA SER A 565 -19.73 45.45 12.30
C SER A 565 -20.86 46.32 12.88
N ASP A 566 -20.57 47.50 13.45
CA ASP A 566 -21.61 48.41 13.98
C ASP A 566 -22.54 48.90 12.84
N SER A 567 -23.84 48.71 13.01
CA SER A 567 -24.85 49.04 11.99
C SER A 567 -24.99 50.55 11.72
N ARG A 568 -24.54 51.39 12.65
CA ARG A 568 -24.52 52.86 12.52
C ARG A 568 -23.32 53.36 11.71
N GLY A 569 -22.41 52.47 11.32
CA GLY A 569 -21.27 52.78 10.46
C GLY A 569 -20.07 53.37 11.21
N LEU A 570 -19.65 52.69 12.28
CA LEU A 570 -18.46 53.05 13.06
C LEU A 570 -17.18 52.56 12.37
N LEU A 571 -16.16 53.42 12.38
CA LEU A 571 -14.85 53.25 11.77
C LEU A 571 -13.75 53.40 12.82
N LYS A 572 -12.66 52.65 12.69
CA LYS A 572 -11.48 52.75 13.56
C LYS A 572 -10.18 52.92 12.76
N GLY A 573 -9.13 53.43 13.42
CA GLY A 573 -7.74 53.38 12.93
C GLY A 573 -7.14 54.63 12.30
N GLY A 574 -7.90 55.68 12.01
CA GLY A 574 -7.37 56.87 11.35
C GLY A 574 -7.03 56.64 9.88
N ALA A 575 -6.56 57.66 9.15
CA ALA A 575 -6.19 57.51 7.74
C ALA A 575 -5.07 58.48 7.30
N TRP A 576 -4.58 58.27 6.08
CA TRP A 576 -3.48 58.98 5.44
C TRP A 576 -3.66 60.51 5.33
N ASN A 577 -4.87 61.04 5.51
CA ASN A 577 -5.22 62.46 5.47
C ASN A 577 -5.83 63.00 6.77
N PHE A 578 -5.74 62.26 7.88
CA PHE A 578 -6.19 62.69 9.20
C PHE A 578 -5.02 62.97 10.14
N SER A 579 -5.28 63.68 11.24
CA SER A 579 -4.23 63.96 12.23
C SER A 579 -3.72 62.66 12.85
N PRO A 580 -2.43 62.59 13.24
CA PRO A 580 -1.91 61.43 13.94
C PRO A 580 -2.74 61.01 15.16
N ASP A 581 -3.27 61.99 15.90
CA ASP A 581 -4.10 61.73 17.09
C ASP A 581 -5.37 60.95 16.77
N MET A 582 -5.97 61.17 15.59
CA MET A 582 -7.17 60.43 15.14
C MET A 582 -6.86 58.96 14.79
N ALA A 583 -5.58 58.56 14.79
CA ALA A 583 -5.16 57.17 14.59
C ALA A 583 -4.87 56.43 15.91
N ALA A 584 -5.10 57.05 17.07
CA ALA A 584 -5.02 56.36 18.35
C ALA A 584 -6.09 55.26 18.44
N ALA A 585 -5.78 54.15 19.14
CA ALA A 585 -6.58 52.93 19.09
C ALA A 585 -8.04 53.10 19.54
N HIS A 586 -8.28 54.02 20.49
CA HIS A 586 -9.62 54.33 21.01
C HIS A 586 -10.43 55.25 20.09
N GLN A 587 -9.80 55.99 19.18
CA GLN A 587 -10.47 56.96 18.32
C GLN A 587 -11.41 56.29 17.33
N GLN A 588 -12.51 56.98 17.04
CA GLN A 588 -13.56 56.50 16.17
C GLN A 588 -14.03 57.60 15.21
N LEU A 589 -14.53 57.19 14.05
CA LEU A 589 -15.25 58.02 13.12
C LEU A 589 -16.57 57.32 12.79
N SER A 590 -17.62 58.07 12.46
CA SER A 590 -18.88 57.49 12.00
C SER A 590 -19.26 58.06 10.64
N LEU A 591 -19.66 57.18 9.73
CA LEU A 591 -20.20 57.51 8.42
C LEU A 591 -21.45 56.67 8.17
N SER A 592 -22.34 57.12 7.27
CA SER A 592 -23.45 56.27 6.84
C SER A 592 -22.92 54.95 6.26
N SER A 593 -23.59 53.84 6.55
CA SER A 593 -23.21 52.50 6.10
C SER A 593 -23.10 52.36 4.58
N SER A 594 -23.79 53.23 3.83
CA SER A 594 -23.75 53.29 2.35
C SER A 594 -22.80 54.34 1.79
N SER A 595 -22.11 55.09 2.66
CA SER A 595 -21.08 56.05 2.24
C SER A 595 -19.81 55.32 1.85
N ALA A 596 -19.15 55.77 0.79
CA ALA A 596 -17.86 55.26 0.35
C ALA A 596 -16.90 56.45 0.27
N ALA A 597 -15.71 56.33 0.88
CA ALA A 597 -14.71 57.39 0.90
C ALA A 597 -13.31 56.87 0.55
N ASN A 598 -12.48 57.73 -0.04
CA ASN A 598 -11.14 57.35 -0.50
C ASN A 598 -10.08 57.20 0.61
N TYR A 599 -10.53 57.35 1.85
CA TYR A 599 -9.78 57.11 3.08
C TYR A 599 -10.41 56.00 3.93
N VAL A 600 -11.43 55.30 3.42
CA VAL A 600 -12.18 54.26 4.13
C VAL A 600 -12.10 52.92 3.39
N GLY A 601 -11.70 51.88 4.10
CA GLY A 601 -11.73 50.48 3.68
C GLY A 601 -12.14 49.57 4.82
N PHE A 602 -11.62 48.34 4.89
CA PHE A 602 -12.01 47.39 5.93
C PHE A 602 -11.00 46.24 6.15
N ARG A 603 -11.22 45.50 7.23
CA ARG A 603 -10.58 44.23 7.57
C ARG A 603 -11.62 43.16 7.82
N VAL A 604 -11.15 41.93 7.96
CA VAL A 604 -11.99 40.78 8.25
C VAL A 604 -11.57 40.12 9.56
N VAL A 605 -12.56 39.54 10.22
CA VAL A 605 -12.42 38.60 11.34
C VAL A 605 -12.91 37.24 10.89
N ARG A 606 -12.23 36.19 11.34
CA ARG A 606 -12.58 34.79 11.13
C ARG A 606 -12.74 34.10 12.48
N ASP A 607 -13.91 33.56 12.75
CA ASP A 607 -14.18 32.91 14.05
C ASP A 607 -13.38 31.59 14.17
N ILE A 608 -12.78 31.35 15.34
CA ILE A 608 -12.05 30.11 15.63
C ILE A 608 -12.89 29.32 16.63
N ASN A 609 -13.49 28.23 16.15
CA ASN A 609 -14.37 27.35 16.94
C ASN A 609 -13.60 26.19 17.55
#